data_AF-A0A8J9Y3F6-F1
#
_entry.id   AF-A0A8J9Y3F6-F1
#
_cell.length_a   1.000
_cell.length_b   1.000
_cell.length_c   1.000
_cell.angle_alpha   90.00
_cell.angle_beta   90.00
_cell.angle_gamma   90.00
#
_symmetry.space_group_name_H-M   'P 1'
#
loop_
_entity.id
_entity.type
_entity.pdbx_description
1 polymer ?
#
loop_
_entity_poly.entity_id
_entity_poly.type
_entity_poly.pdbx_seq_one_letter_code
_entity_poly.pdbx_strand_id
1 'polypeptide(L)'
;MFQYKHCKRCVRFISQFKIPVTECVPYEPQRRVFDPKLCALRDKGLVLGVYFNENVKEEGAILTASAQKYDKQCDGKLWKQLKLTPIPKLGEYRIFYDLDSTYGFVAVAGLGTECLRFDTNEQLDESKEAIRVAAGLGAHALQKFQPSVIHVESFGNAEAAAEGATLSTWKFQKYRHTSSTQIVPKAKLQLFDDCDFDGWKIGALKAESQNLARYLQEMPPNILNPIAFAKIAVDLLCELDINVEIKTQGWAASHEMGGFIAIGKSSMQPPLYVEISYFGADECTRPIVLIGKGVTFNSGSLDPKPKKDLKYMKGDMAGAACVLAITRAAAILKLPVNIRGILPLCELMPGGRSPKFGDVVSSANGKTIHIRLPSREGRLLIADSLVYARNYWPQFILDIGTMSKELIYTLGGAACACYTNSEELFNYAEAASSQTGDRIWRMPLWKFYEDRIKNCECADIANTGQDEFGDSPNCAAFLKQFVCDSRWLHFDTYNVAYTKGLDFPYLHKGMTGRPTRTVIEMIHQLLANSKL
;
A
#
# COMPACT_ATOMS: atom_id res chain seq x y z
N MET A 1 -50.88 34.26 -3.08
CA MET A 1 -51.63 33.01 -3.33
C MET A 1 -50.77 32.15 -4.25
N PHE A 2 -50.63 30.84 -3.96
CA PHE A 2 -49.75 29.83 -4.59
C PHE A 2 -48.34 29.65 -3.99
N GLN A 3 -48.27 28.80 -2.96
CA GLN A 3 -47.08 28.05 -2.55
C GLN A 3 -47.05 26.72 -3.30
N TYR A 4 -45.96 26.44 -4.02
CA TYR A 4 -45.64 25.11 -4.54
C TYR A 4 -44.85 24.33 -3.48
N LYS A 5 -45.46 23.29 -2.91
CA LYS A 5 -44.78 22.26 -2.10
C LYS A 5 -44.27 21.15 -3.03
N HIS A 6 -42.95 20.99 -3.15
CA HIS A 6 -42.38 19.79 -3.74
C HIS A 6 -42.27 18.66 -2.72
N CYS A 7 -42.98 17.58 -3.02
CA CYS A 7 -43.08 16.34 -2.26
C CYS A 7 -41.87 15.43 -2.58
N LYS A 8 -41.05 15.10 -1.57
CA LYS A 8 -40.04 14.02 -1.65
C LYS A 8 -40.76 12.67 -1.60
N ARG A 9 -40.73 11.89 -2.69
CA ARG A 9 -41.13 10.48 -2.68
C ARG A 9 -39.98 9.63 -2.14
N CYS A 10 -40.10 9.20 -0.88
CA CYS A 10 -39.32 8.09 -0.33
C CYS A 10 -39.82 6.77 -0.91
N VAL A 11 -38.93 5.98 -1.48
CA VAL A 11 -39.16 4.56 -1.79
C VAL A 11 -39.19 3.77 -0.48
N ARG A 12 -40.34 3.18 -0.15
CA ARG A 12 -40.51 2.26 0.98
C ARG A 12 -40.08 0.86 0.56
N PHE A 13 -38.98 0.35 1.12
CA PHE A 13 -38.73 -1.08 1.19
C PHE A 13 -39.50 -1.66 2.38
N ILE A 14 -40.43 -2.57 2.09
CA ILE A 14 -41.16 -3.34 3.09
C ILE A 14 -40.23 -4.46 3.57
N SER A 15 -39.74 -4.34 4.79
CA SER A 15 -39.13 -5.44 5.54
C SER A 15 -40.04 -5.71 6.74
N GLN A 16 -40.96 -6.66 6.57
CA GLN A 16 -41.71 -7.25 7.66
C GLN A 16 -40.93 -8.46 8.17
N PHE A 17 -40.15 -8.29 9.24
CA PHE A 17 -39.95 -9.28 10.31
C PHE A 17 -39.34 -8.53 11.50
N LYS A 18 -40.19 -7.94 12.35
CA LYS A 18 -39.80 -7.51 13.68
C LYS A 18 -39.67 -8.76 14.55
N ILE A 19 -38.45 -9.26 14.71
CA ILE A 19 -38.12 -10.12 15.85
C ILE A 19 -38.19 -9.22 17.09
N PRO A 20 -38.90 -9.60 18.16
CA PRO A 20 -38.87 -8.83 19.39
C PRO A 20 -37.43 -8.84 19.90
N VAL A 21 -36.80 -7.67 19.94
CA VAL A 21 -35.61 -7.46 20.74
C VAL A 21 -36.07 -7.59 22.18
N THR A 22 -35.95 -8.77 22.76
CA THR A 22 -35.87 -8.89 24.22
C THR A 22 -34.71 -7.98 24.61
N GLU A 23 -34.99 -6.96 25.41
CA GLU A 23 -33.97 -6.22 26.13
C GLU A 23 -33.16 -7.25 26.90
N CYS A 24 -32.00 -7.64 26.35
CA CYS A 24 -30.99 -8.34 27.12
C CYS A 24 -30.48 -7.31 28.13
N VAL A 25 -31.17 -7.22 29.26
CA VAL A 25 -30.61 -6.63 30.47
C VAL A 25 -29.28 -7.35 30.68
N PRO A 26 -28.12 -6.66 30.71
CA PRO A 26 -26.87 -7.29 31.05
C PRO A 26 -27.06 -7.93 32.41
N TYR A 27 -27.03 -9.26 32.46
CA TYR A 27 -26.90 -9.96 33.73
C TYR A 27 -25.50 -9.64 34.25
N GLU A 28 -25.39 -8.58 35.06
CA GLU A 28 -24.24 -8.41 35.94
C GLU A 28 -24.39 -9.48 37.03
N PRO A 29 -23.58 -10.55 37.06
CA PRO A 29 -23.61 -11.46 38.17
C PRO A 29 -23.26 -10.64 39.42
N GLN A 30 -24.23 -10.45 40.32
CA GLN A 30 -23.96 -9.88 41.64
C GLN A 30 -22.95 -10.80 42.34
N ARG A 31 -21.67 -10.43 42.26
CA ARG A 31 -20.60 -11.13 42.93
C ARG A 31 -20.86 -11.03 44.43
N ARG A 32 -21.07 -12.18 45.08
CA ARG A 32 -21.26 -12.27 46.54
C ARG A 32 -19.96 -12.06 47.34
N VAL A 33 -18.82 -11.92 46.66
CA VAL A 33 -17.50 -11.74 47.27
C VAL A 33 -16.91 -10.44 46.74
N PHE A 34 -16.70 -9.49 47.65
CA PHE A 34 -15.94 -8.28 47.39
C PHE A 34 -14.46 -8.62 47.55
N ASP A 35 -13.75 -8.83 46.44
CA ASP A 35 -12.30 -8.94 46.46
C ASP A 35 -11.72 -7.52 46.34
N PRO A 36 -11.09 -6.96 47.39
CA PRO A 36 -10.40 -5.66 47.29
C PRO A 36 -9.23 -5.69 46.30
N LYS A 37 -8.81 -6.87 45.81
CA LYS A 37 -7.86 -7.09 44.72
C LYS A 37 -8.54 -7.26 43.35
N LEU A 38 -9.83 -6.89 43.19
CA LEU A 38 -10.39 -6.64 41.86
C LEU A 38 -9.56 -5.52 41.21
N CYS A 39 -8.48 -5.90 40.54
CA CYS A 39 -7.62 -4.98 39.84
C CYS A 39 -8.47 -4.21 38.84
N ALA A 40 -8.37 -2.88 38.87
CA ALA A 40 -8.61 -2.11 37.66
C ALA A 40 -7.80 -2.80 36.55
N LEU A 41 -8.47 -3.22 35.46
CA LEU A 41 -7.79 -3.87 34.36
C LEU A 41 -6.70 -2.92 33.86
N ARG A 42 -5.42 -3.29 34.05
CA ARG A 42 -4.29 -2.58 33.42
C ARG A 42 -4.31 -2.95 31.95
N ASP A 43 -4.98 -2.14 31.15
CA ASP A 43 -5.29 -2.41 29.76
C ASP A 43 -4.37 -1.69 28.77
N LYS A 44 -3.27 -1.07 29.26
CA LYS A 44 -2.29 -0.36 28.45
C LYS A 44 -1.03 -1.18 28.24
N GLY A 45 -0.52 -1.14 27.01
CA GLY A 45 0.79 -1.66 26.63
C GLY A 45 1.82 -0.54 26.46
N LEU A 46 3.09 -0.85 26.70
CA LEU A 46 4.24 0.01 26.40
C LEU A 46 5.30 -0.76 25.61
N VAL A 47 5.84 -0.15 24.55
CA VAL A 47 6.95 -0.69 23.77
C VAL A 47 8.19 0.18 23.96
N LEU A 48 9.28 -0.45 24.38
CA LEU A 48 10.60 0.12 24.65
C LEU A 48 11.69 -0.67 23.92
N GLY A 49 12.90 -0.15 23.91
CA GLY A 49 14.02 -0.61 23.11
C GLY A 49 15.27 -0.90 23.91
N VAL A 50 16.09 -1.79 23.35
CA VAL A 50 17.45 -2.06 23.83
C VAL A 50 18.36 -2.24 22.63
N TYR A 51 19.51 -1.58 22.65
CA TYR A 51 20.62 -1.84 21.74
C TYR A 51 21.41 -3.03 22.27
N PHE A 52 21.67 -3.99 21.39
CA PHE A 52 22.49 -5.15 21.68
C PHE A 52 23.08 -5.73 20.40
N ASN A 53 24.40 -5.68 20.30
CA ASN A 53 25.15 -6.25 19.20
C ASN A 53 25.72 -7.62 19.59
N GLU A 54 25.12 -8.70 19.08
CA GLU A 54 25.58 -10.06 19.41
C GLU A 54 26.96 -10.40 18.86
N ASN A 55 27.43 -9.64 17.86
CA ASN A 55 28.70 -9.91 17.19
C ASN A 55 29.89 -9.29 17.94
N VAL A 56 29.65 -8.44 18.94
CA VAL A 56 30.69 -7.75 19.71
C VAL A 56 30.62 -8.19 21.17
N LYS A 57 31.48 -9.14 21.56
CA LYS A 57 31.45 -9.77 22.90
C LYS A 57 31.67 -8.80 24.07
N GLU A 58 32.33 -7.68 23.82
CA GLU A 58 32.68 -6.69 24.85
C GLU A 58 31.63 -5.58 25.01
N GLU A 59 30.67 -5.48 24.09
CA GLU A 59 29.65 -4.43 24.10
C GLU A 59 28.46 -4.89 24.95
N GLY A 60 28.21 -4.16 26.04
CA GLY A 60 27.06 -4.39 26.91
C GLY A 60 25.76 -3.99 26.21
N ALA A 61 24.64 -4.59 26.62
CA ALA A 61 23.33 -4.11 26.20
C ALA A 61 23.04 -2.72 26.79
N ILE A 62 22.39 -1.86 26.03
CA ILE A 62 22.10 -0.47 26.40
C ILE A 62 20.62 -0.21 26.16
N LEU A 63 19.87 0.16 27.21
CA LEU A 63 18.49 0.62 27.05
C LEU A 63 18.47 1.95 26.29
N THR A 64 17.46 2.18 25.45
CA THR A 64 17.21 3.49 24.83
C THR A 64 16.99 4.58 25.89
N ALA A 65 17.10 5.85 25.52
CA ALA A 65 16.92 6.97 26.46
C ALA A 65 15.54 6.91 27.18
N SER A 66 14.46 6.64 26.45
CA SER A 66 13.12 6.50 27.04
C SER A 66 13.02 5.27 27.93
N ALA A 67 13.65 4.15 27.53
CA ALA A 67 13.67 2.93 28.34
C ALA A 67 14.47 3.09 29.63
N GLN A 68 15.58 3.85 29.62
CA GLN A 68 16.33 4.20 30.82
C GLN A 68 15.52 5.09 31.76
N LYS A 69 14.80 6.09 31.21
CA LYS A 69 13.93 6.96 31.98
C LYS A 69 12.79 6.17 32.63
N TYR A 70 12.17 5.27 31.88
CA TYR A 70 11.13 4.38 32.38
C TYR A 70 11.67 3.39 33.44
N ASP A 71 12.83 2.78 33.20
CA ASP A 71 13.47 1.89 34.19
C ASP A 71 13.75 2.62 35.51
N LYS A 72 14.20 3.89 35.44
CA LYS A 72 14.37 4.75 36.61
C LYS A 72 13.05 5.02 37.34
N GLN A 73 11.95 5.21 36.63
CA GLN A 73 10.61 5.35 37.22
C GLN A 73 10.12 4.06 37.89
N CYS A 74 10.58 2.90 37.42
CA CYS A 74 10.29 1.59 37.98
C CYS A 74 11.35 1.09 38.98
N ASP A 75 12.18 1.96 39.57
CA ASP A 75 13.24 1.60 40.54
C ASP A 75 14.22 0.50 40.04
N GLY A 76 14.54 0.53 38.74
CA GLY A 76 15.44 -0.41 38.09
C GLY A 76 14.86 -1.81 37.85
N LYS A 77 13.54 -1.99 38.05
CA LYS A 77 12.89 -3.30 37.90
C LYS A 77 12.95 -3.83 36.47
N LEU A 78 12.82 -2.96 35.46
CA LEU A 78 12.84 -3.38 34.07
C LEU A 78 14.21 -3.99 33.73
N TRP A 79 15.29 -3.31 34.08
CA TRP A 79 16.64 -3.78 33.79
C TRP A 79 16.99 -5.06 34.57
N LYS A 80 16.57 -5.14 35.83
CA LYS A 80 16.73 -6.36 36.65
C LYS A 80 16.03 -7.56 36.00
N GLN A 81 14.79 -7.40 35.54
CA GLN A 81 14.06 -8.49 34.87
C GLN A 81 14.65 -8.82 33.50
N LEU A 82 15.05 -7.82 32.71
CA LEU A 82 15.63 -8.03 31.38
C LEU A 82 16.90 -8.89 31.44
N LYS A 83 17.78 -8.64 32.42
CA LYS A 83 19.00 -9.42 32.68
C LYS A 83 18.77 -10.88 33.07
N LEU A 84 17.55 -11.26 33.49
CA LEU A 84 17.21 -12.67 33.77
C LEU A 84 16.92 -13.47 32.49
N THR A 85 16.85 -12.81 31.34
CA THR A 85 16.55 -13.41 30.05
C THR A 85 17.68 -13.12 29.05
N PRO A 86 17.82 -13.91 27.97
CA PRO A 86 18.69 -13.52 26.86
C PRO A 86 18.23 -12.17 26.29
N ILE A 87 19.15 -11.21 26.20
CA ILE A 87 18.87 -9.86 25.69
C ILE A 87 18.35 -9.98 24.25
N PRO A 88 17.21 -9.33 23.92
CA PRO A 88 16.65 -9.43 22.58
C PRO A 88 17.56 -8.73 21.57
N LYS A 89 17.88 -9.44 20.49
CA LYS A 89 18.57 -8.93 19.31
C LYS A 89 17.59 -8.25 18.35
N LEU A 90 18.08 -7.65 17.27
CA LEU A 90 17.22 -7.15 16.21
C LEU A 90 16.29 -8.27 15.72
N GLY A 91 14.99 -8.00 15.68
CA GLY A 91 13.98 -9.02 15.34
C GLY A 91 13.46 -9.84 16.52
N GLU A 92 13.96 -9.60 17.74
CA GLU A 92 13.45 -10.23 18.96
C GLU A 92 12.80 -9.22 19.92
N TYR A 93 11.98 -9.73 20.83
CA TYR A 93 11.40 -8.95 21.93
C TYR A 93 11.22 -9.81 23.19
N ARG A 94 11.04 -9.15 24.34
CA ARG A 94 10.62 -9.77 25.61
C ARG A 94 9.46 -8.97 26.19
N ILE A 95 8.51 -9.66 26.83
CA ILE A 95 7.37 -9.01 27.50
C ILE A 95 7.54 -9.18 29.00
N PHE A 96 7.43 -8.07 29.70
CA PHE A 96 7.51 -7.97 31.15
C PHE A 96 6.16 -7.50 31.71
N TYR A 97 5.92 -7.86 32.96
CA TYR A 97 4.68 -7.58 33.67
C TYR A 97 5.00 -6.98 35.04
N ASP A 98 4.01 -6.29 35.62
CA ASP A 98 4.07 -5.74 36.97
C ASP A 98 5.32 -4.86 37.24
N LEU A 99 5.71 -4.07 36.25
CA LEU A 99 6.79 -3.09 36.39
C LEU A 99 6.30 -1.81 37.08
N ASP A 100 5.09 -1.35 36.73
CA ASP A 100 4.41 -0.22 37.34
C ASP A 100 2.88 -0.42 37.41
N SER A 101 2.16 0.59 37.88
CA SER A 101 0.69 0.60 37.99
C SER A 101 -0.04 1.04 36.72
N THR A 102 0.66 1.60 35.74
CA THR A 102 0.10 2.21 34.52
C THR A 102 -0.01 1.21 33.38
N TYR A 103 1.07 0.48 33.11
CA TYR A 103 1.19 -0.44 31.99
C TYR A 103 1.03 -1.88 32.48
N GLY A 104 0.04 -2.59 31.93
CA GLY A 104 -0.16 -4.00 32.23
C GLY A 104 0.91 -4.88 31.60
N PHE A 105 1.46 -4.43 30.47
CA PHE A 105 2.39 -5.19 29.63
C PHE A 105 3.45 -4.25 29.06
N VAL A 106 4.73 -4.58 29.21
CA VAL A 106 5.84 -3.82 28.63
C VAL A 106 6.65 -4.73 27.73
N ALA A 107 6.70 -4.43 26.43
CA ALA A 107 7.55 -5.12 25.48
C ALA A 107 8.89 -4.36 25.33
N VAL A 108 10.01 -5.05 25.53
CA VAL A 108 11.34 -4.55 25.15
C VAL A 108 11.75 -5.25 23.86
N ALA A 109 11.94 -4.47 22.80
CA ALA A 109 12.36 -4.94 21.49
C ALA A 109 13.85 -4.64 21.26
N GLY A 110 14.56 -5.56 20.60
CA GLY A 110 15.96 -5.35 20.23
C GLY A 110 16.09 -4.47 19.00
N LEU A 111 16.95 -3.46 19.07
CA LEU A 111 17.31 -2.57 17.96
C LEU A 111 18.55 -3.02 17.19
N GLY A 112 19.25 -4.05 17.68
CA GLY A 112 20.56 -4.44 17.14
C GLY A 112 21.65 -3.46 17.59
N THR A 113 22.59 -3.16 16.70
CA THR A 113 23.74 -2.30 17.00
C THR A 113 23.31 -0.85 17.26
N GLU A 114 23.99 -0.18 18.19
CA GLU A 114 23.81 1.25 18.41
C GLU A 114 24.38 2.05 17.21
N CYS A 115 23.79 3.20 16.89
CA CYS A 115 24.27 4.10 15.83
C CYS A 115 24.30 3.50 14.40
N LEU A 116 23.35 2.62 14.06
CA LEU A 116 23.10 2.26 12.67
C LEU A 116 22.86 3.51 11.81
N ARG A 117 23.23 3.43 10.53
CA ARG A 117 23.20 4.55 9.57
C ARG A 117 22.80 4.05 8.19
N PHE A 118 22.81 4.96 7.21
CA PHE A 118 22.66 4.57 5.82
C PHE A 118 23.79 3.61 5.40
N ASP A 119 23.41 2.43 4.90
CA ASP A 119 24.31 1.45 4.32
C ASP A 119 24.28 1.59 2.79
N THR A 120 25.46 1.87 2.21
CA THR A 120 25.63 2.06 0.77
C THR A 120 25.54 0.77 -0.04
N ASN A 121 25.82 -0.38 0.57
CA ASN A 121 25.68 -1.69 -0.08
C ASN A 121 24.21 -2.11 -0.12
N GLU A 122 23.47 -1.87 0.97
CA GLU A 122 22.03 -2.19 1.04
C GLU A 122 21.13 -1.13 0.40
N GLN A 123 21.67 0.07 0.15
CA GLN A 123 20.92 1.25 -0.28
C GLN A 123 19.72 1.50 0.64
N LEU A 124 19.96 1.47 1.94
CA LEU A 124 18.93 1.44 2.98
C LEU A 124 19.38 2.25 4.20
N ASP A 125 18.45 3.01 4.80
CA ASP A 125 18.64 3.56 6.14
C ASP A 125 18.40 2.45 7.18
N GLU A 126 19.47 1.78 7.61
CA GLU A 126 19.38 0.65 8.55
C GLU A 126 18.86 1.07 9.92
N SER A 127 19.07 2.33 10.30
CA SER A 127 18.55 2.87 11.56
C SER A 127 17.03 2.90 11.53
N LYS A 128 16.45 3.53 10.49
CA LYS A 128 14.99 3.58 10.32
C LYS A 128 14.40 2.18 10.18
N GLU A 129 15.07 1.28 9.47
CA GLU A 129 14.58 -0.10 9.31
C GLU A 129 14.59 -0.88 10.62
N ALA A 130 15.66 -0.80 11.41
CA ALA A 130 15.74 -1.42 12.72
C ALA A 130 14.64 -0.89 13.67
N ILE A 131 14.37 0.41 13.62
CA ILE A 131 13.28 1.04 14.38
C ILE A 131 11.92 0.50 13.96
N ARG A 132 11.63 0.39 12.64
CA ARG A 132 10.37 -0.21 12.16
C ARG A 132 10.19 -1.63 12.64
N VAL A 133 11.27 -2.44 12.61
CA VAL A 133 11.27 -3.82 13.06
C VAL A 133 10.99 -3.90 14.57
N ALA A 134 11.70 -3.13 15.39
CA ALA A 134 11.54 -3.13 16.84
C ALA A 134 10.14 -2.64 17.26
N ALA A 135 9.72 -1.48 16.76
CA ALA A 135 8.41 -0.91 17.03
C ALA A 135 7.28 -1.84 16.57
N GLY A 136 7.43 -2.39 15.35
CA GLY A 136 6.47 -3.31 14.75
C GLY A 136 6.29 -4.59 15.55
N LEU A 137 7.39 -5.27 15.87
CA LEU A 137 7.35 -6.53 16.62
C LEU A 137 6.83 -6.33 18.04
N GLY A 138 7.30 -5.30 18.74
CA GLY A 138 6.83 -4.98 20.09
C GLY A 138 5.33 -4.69 20.11
N ALA A 139 4.84 -3.82 19.23
CA ALA A 139 3.42 -3.50 19.16
C ALA A 139 2.56 -4.72 18.78
N HIS A 140 3.01 -5.52 17.81
CA HIS A 140 2.32 -6.74 17.42
C HIS A 140 2.28 -7.77 18.56
N ALA A 141 3.39 -7.92 19.30
CA ALA A 141 3.47 -8.82 20.44
C ALA A 141 2.48 -8.46 21.54
N LEU A 142 2.20 -7.16 21.74
CA LEU A 142 1.25 -6.69 22.75
C LEU A 142 -0.22 -6.82 22.31
N GLN A 143 -0.52 -6.85 21.01
CA GLN A 143 -1.90 -7.02 20.51
C GLN A 143 -2.61 -8.28 21.02
N LYS A 144 -1.86 -9.35 21.30
CA LYS A 144 -2.43 -10.62 21.79
C LYS A 144 -3.10 -10.48 23.17
N PHE A 145 -2.75 -9.45 23.93
CA PHE A 145 -3.36 -9.14 25.23
C PHE A 145 -4.54 -8.17 25.13
N GLN A 146 -4.90 -7.75 23.92
CA GLN A 146 -6.03 -6.84 23.63
C GLN A 146 -6.00 -5.54 24.44
N PRO A 147 -4.86 -4.81 24.49
CA PRO A 147 -4.81 -3.53 25.19
C PRO A 147 -5.69 -2.48 24.50
N SER A 148 -6.24 -1.54 25.26
CA SER A 148 -6.97 -0.39 24.70
C SER A 148 -6.03 0.57 23.97
N VAL A 149 -4.82 0.76 24.51
CA VAL A 149 -3.77 1.63 23.96
C VAL A 149 -2.41 0.95 24.06
N ILE A 150 -1.61 1.07 23.01
CA ILE A 150 -0.18 0.71 23.02
C ILE A 150 0.61 2.00 22.84
N HIS A 151 1.41 2.34 23.85
CA HIS A 151 2.39 3.41 23.79
C HIS A 151 3.67 2.85 23.18
N VAL A 152 4.29 3.58 22.26
CA VAL A 152 5.52 3.15 21.57
C VAL A 152 6.49 4.32 21.62
N GLU A 153 7.71 4.07 22.10
CA GLU A 153 8.75 5.10 22.04
C GLU A 153 9.19 5.39 20.60
N SER A 154 9.89 6.50 20.38
CA SER A 154 10.40 6.86 19.05
C SER A 154 11.61 6.03 18.62
N PHE A 155 12.35 5.44 19.57
CA PHE A 155 13.65 4.80 19.33
C PHE A 155 14.65 5.73 18.60
N GLY A 156 14.46 7.05 18.72
CA GLY A 156 15.25 8.08 18.01
C GLY A 156 14.65 8.56 16.69
N ASN A 157 13.59 7.93 16.17
CA ASN A 157 12.86 8.41 14.99
C ASN A 157 11.36 8.07 15.09
N ALA A 158 10.55 9.06 15.48
CA ALA A 158 9.11 8.87 15.72
C ALA A 158 8.34 8.43 14.47
N GLU A 159 8.76 8.88 13.29
CA GLU A 159 8.15 8.50 12.02
C GLU A 159 8.33 6.99 11.72
N ALA A 160 9.56 6.48 11.77
CA ALA A 160 9.86 5.07 11.55
C ALA A 160 9.19 4.17 12.60
N ALA A 161 9.14 4.61 13.86
CA ALA A 161 8.47 3.87 14.93
C ALA A 161 6.96 3.75 14.65
N ALA A 162 6.32 4.86 14.26
CA ALA A 162 4.91 4.88 13.90
C ALA A 162 4.62 4.00 12.68
N GLU A 163 5.48 4.03 11.66
CA GLU A 163 5.36 3.17 10.48
C GLU A 163 5.38 1.69 10.86
N GLY A 164 6.42 1.25 11.58
CA GLY A 164 6.59 -0.13 11.99
C GLY A 164 5.42 -0.64 12.83
N ALA A 165 5.06 0.13 13.87
CA ALA A 165 3.95 -0.21 14.76
C ALA A 165 2.60 -0.20 14.04
N THR A 166 2.38 0.63 13.02
CA THR A 166 1.09 0.66 12.31
C THR A 166 0.98 -0.45 11.26
N LEU A 167 2.07 -0.79 10.56
CA LEU A 167 2.09 -1.86 9.56
C LEU A 167 1.95 -3.26 10.18
N SER A 168 2.64 -3.50 11.29
CA SER A 168 2.70 -4.82 11.97
C SER A 168 1.42 -5.19 12.70
N THR A 169 0.60 -4.19 12.98
CA THR A 169 -0.55 -4.27 13.89
C THR A 169 -1.84 -4.33 13.05
N TRP A 170 -1.72 -4.09 11.74
CA TRP A 170 -2.78 -4.29 10.76
C TRP A 170 -2.95 -5.76 10.36
N LYS A 171 -4.22 -6.18 10.23
CA LYS A 171 -4.60 -7.49 9.72
C LYS A 171 -5.95 -7.43 9.02
N PHE A 172 -6.04 -8.00 7.83
CA PHE A 172 -7.32 -8.14 7.12
C PHE A 172 -8.22 -9.19 7.77
N GLN A 173 -9.32 -8.74 8.39
CA GLN A 173 -10.23 -9.62 9.17
C GLN A 173 -11.72 -9.45 8.80
N LYS A 174 -12.04 -8.65 7.77
CA LYS A 174 -13.42 -8.20 7.45
C LYS A 174 -14.46 -9.33 7.30
N TYR A 175 -14.07 -10.50 6.78
CA TYR A 175 -14.99 -11.61 6.48
C TYR A 175 -14.80 -12.83 7.39
N ARG A 176 -14.07 -12.71 8.51
CA ARG A 176 -13.91 -13.81 9.48
C ARG A 176 -15.04 -13.78 10.51
N HIS A 177 -15.69 -14.92 10.74
CA HIS A 177 -16.65 -15.12 11.85
C HIS A 177 -15.97 -15.69 13.10
N THR A 178 -16.50 -15.31 14.26
CA THR A 178 -15.89 -15.30 15.60
C THR A 178 -15.81 -16.64 16.34
N SER A 179 -16.21 -17.77 15.75
CA SER A 179 -16.35 -19.01 16.53
C SER A 179 -15.04 -19.73 16.88
N SER A 180 -13.92 -19.42 16.21
CA SER A 180 -12.62 -20.07 16.47
C SER A 180 -11.39 -19.16 16.44
N THR A 181 -11.55 -17.89 16.09
CA THR A 181 -10.44 -16.91 16.10
C THR A 181 -10.90 -15.61 16.72
N GLN A 182 -10.27 -15.20 17.82
CA GLN A 182 -10.51 -13.89 18.43
C GLN A 182 -10.18 -12.82 17.38
N ILE A 183 -11.16 -12.00 17.01
CA ILE A 183 -10.90 -10.75 16.29
C ILE A 183 -9.99 -9.93 17.20
N VAL A 184 -8.80 -9.59 16.72
CA VAL A 184 -7.89 -8.73 17.48
C VAL A 184 -8.41 -7.30 17.33
N PRO A 185 -8.92 -6.65 18.40
CA PRO A 185 -9.34 -5.26 18.32
C PRO A 185 -8.15 -4.36 17.96
N LYS A 186 -8.38 -3.33 17.14
CA LYS A 186 -7.34 -2.36 16.77
C LYS A 186 -7.04 -1.50 18.00
N ALA A 187 -5.98 -1.83 18.73
CA ALA A 187 -5.47 -0.98 19.80
C ALA A 187 -5.08 0.40 19.24
N LYS A 188 -5.31 1.46 20.01
CA LYS A 188 -4.83 2.81 19.64
C LYS A 188 -3.32 2.87 19.86
N LEU A 189 -2.57 3.32 18.85
CA LEU A 189 -1.13 3.53 18.96
C LEU A 189 -0.85 4.99 19.34
N GLN A 190 0.06 5.22 20.28
CA GLN A 190 0.44 6.56 20.74
C GLN A 190 1.95 6.66 20.95
N LEU A 191 2.52 7.82 20.63
CA LEU A 191 3.93 8.13 20.90
C LEU A 191 4.18 8.19 22.42
N PHE A 192 5.28 7.59 22.86
CA PHE A 192 5.74 7.62 24.25
C PHE A 192 7.01 8.46 24.37
N ASP A 193 7.02 9.33 25.38
CA ASP A 193 8.22 10.04 25.87
C ASP A 193 9.04 10.80 24.82
N ASP A 194 8.37 11.31 23.78
CA ASP A 194 8.98 12.12 22.72
C ASP A 194 8.01 13.26 22.33
N CYS A 195 8.56 14.36 21.84
CA CYS A 195 7.84 15.56 21.42
C CYS A 195 7.60 15.63 19.89
N ASP A 196 8.21 14.76 19.09
CA ASP A 196 8.02 14.69 17.64
C ASP A 196 6.67 14.04 17.26
N PHE A 197 5.58 14.69 17.66
CA PHE A 197 4.22 14.26 17.34
C PHE A 197 3.91 14.36 15.85
N ASP A 198 4.56 15.27 15.12
CA ASP A 198 4.31 15.44 13.69
C ASP A 198 5.00 14.35 12.88
N GLY A 199 6.25 13.99 13.19
CA GLY A 199 6.91 12.80 12.65
C GLY A 199 6.10 11.53 12.93
N TRP A 200 5.61 11.34 14.17
CA TRP A 200 4.73 10.21 14.50
C TRP A 200 3.46 10.17 13.64
N LYS A 201 2.77 11.31 13.46
CA LYS A 201 1.57 11.39 12.61
C LYS A 201 1.87 11.09 11.15
N ILE A 202 2.98 11.61 10.62
CA ILE A 202 3.41 11.37 9.23
C ILE A 202 3.67 9.88 9.02
N GLY A 203 4.42 9.25 9.93
CA GLY A 203 4.75 7.83 9.85
C GLY A 203 3.53 6.93 9.97
N ALA A 204 2.63 7.25 10.92
CA ALA A 204 1.34 6.57 11.05
C ALA A 204 0.53 6.70 9.76
N LEU A 205 0.43 7.90 9.17
CA LEU A 205 -0.33 8.13 7.95
C LEU A 205 0.26 7.41 6.72
N LYS A 206 1.59 7.39 6.58
CA LYS A 206 2.28 6.60 5.53
C LYS A 206 1.91 5.13 5.64
N ALA A 207 1.99 4.56 6.84
CA ALA A 207 1.63 3.18 7.09
C ALA A 207 0.12 2.90 6.93
N GLU A 208 -0.76 3.80 7.37
CA GLU A 208 -2.21 3.67 7.17
C GLU A 208 -2.59 3.74 5.68
N SER A 209 -1.87 4.55 4.89
CA SER A 209 -2.06 4.63 3.44
C SER A 209 -1.62 3.34 2.76
N GLN A 210 -0.47 2.78 3.13
CA GLN A 210 -0.09 1.45 2.66
C GLN A 210 -1.09 0.38 3.11
N ASN A 211 -1.61 0.45 4.33
CA ASN A 211 -2.63 -0.46 4.83
C ASN A 211 -3.98 -0.33 4.09
N LEU A 212 -4.34 0.86 3.61
CA LEU A 212 -5.47 1.06 2.72
C LEU A 212 -5.25 0.36 1.37
N ALA A 213 -4.05 0.49 0.78
CA ALA A 213 -3.71 -0.24 -0.43
C ALA A 213 -3.77 -1.77 -0.20
N ARG A 214 -3.23 -2.26 0.93
CA ARG A 214 -3.34 -3.67 1.36
C ARG A 214 -4.78 -4.12 1.52
N TYR A 215 -5.62 -3.28 2.12
CA TYR A 215 -7.04 -3.57 2.34
C TYR A 215 -7.76 -3.82 1.02
N LEU A 216 -7.58 -2.94 0.04
CA LEU A 216 -8.20 -3.07 -1.28
C LEU A 216 -7.68 -4.32 -2.00
N GLN A 217 -6.37 -4.55 -2.00
CA GLN A 217 -5.77 -5.73 -2.62
C GLN A 217 -6.19 -7.05 -1.96
N GLU A 218 -6.49 -7.04 -0.66
CA GLU A 218 -6.97 -8.22 0.06
C GLU A 218 -8.46 -8.52 -0.17
N MET A 219 -9.25 -7.54 -0.61
CA MET A 219 -10.67 -7.76 -0.81
C MET A 219 -10.93 -8.85 -1.87
N PRO A 220 -11.88 -9.76 -1.63
CA PRO A 220 -12.29 -10.75 -2.63
C PRO A 220 -12.81 -10.06 -3.91
N PRO A 221 -12.49 -10.57 -5.10
CA PRO A 221 -12.82 -9.92 -6.37
C PRO A 221 -14.33 -9.90 -6.64
N ASN A 222 -15.08 -10.87 -6.11
CA ASN A 222 -16.54 -10.88 -6.18
C ASN A 222 -17.20 -9.73 -5.38
N ILE A 223 -16.45 -9.12 -4.44
CA ILE A 223 -16.92 -7.98 -3.65
C ILE A 223 -16.28 -6.68 -4.16
N LEU A 224 -14.99 -6.70 -4.47
CA LEU A 224 -14.26 -5.56 -5.03
C LEU A 224 -14.10 -5.70 -6.55
N ASN A 225 -15.21 -5.54 -7.27
CA ASN A 225 -15.22 -5.39 -8.72
C ASN A 225 -14.98 -3.91 -9.13
N PRO A 226 -14.91 -3.56 -10.43
CA PRO A 226 -14.61 -2.19 -10.88
C PRO A 226 -15.57 -1.14 -10.32
N ILE A 227 -16.88 -1.45 -10.26
CA ILE A 227 -17.90 -0.54 -9.71
C ILE A 227 -17.69 -0.33 -8.21
N ALA A 228 -17.45 -1.41 -7.46
CA ALA A 228 -17.23 -1.33 -6.03
C ALA A 228 -15.94 -0.57 -5.68
N PHE A 229 -14.87 -0.77 -6.46
CA PHE A 229 -13.64 -0.01 -6.31
C PHE A 229 -13.87 1.48 -6.58
N ALA A 230 -14.53 1.84 -7.69
CA ALA A 230 -14.83 3.23 -8.02
C ALA A 230 -15.68 3.90 -6.94
N LYS A 231 -16.66 3.19 -6.39
CA LYS A 231 -17.47 3.68 -5.26
C LYS A 231 -16.62 3.96 -4.02
N ILE A 232 -15.74 3.03 -3.64
CA ILE A 232 -14.83 3.24 -2.51
C ILE A 232 -13.91 4.44 -2.75
N ALA A 233 -13.44 4.65 -3.98
CA ALA A 233 -12.63 5.83 -4.32
C ALA A 233 -13.42 7.14 -4.10
N VAL A 234 -14.68 7.20 -4.55
CA VAL A 234 -15.57 8.35 -4.30
C VAL A 234 -15.78 8.55 -2.80
N ASP A 235 -16.17 7.50 -2.08
CA ASP A 235 -16.46 7.57 -0.64
C ASP A 235 -15.25 8.07 0.16
N LEU A 236 -14.03 7.65 -0.18
CA LEU A 236 -12.81 8.02 0.54
C LEU A 236 -12.27 9.41 0.21
N LEU A 237 -12.48 9.89 -1.02
CA LEU A 237 -11.84 11.10 -1.52
C LEU A 237 -12.76 12.32 -1.49
N CYS A 238 -14.07 12.15 -1.71
CA CYS A 238 -15.01 13.26 -1.64
C CYS A 238 -15.16 13.82 -0.21
N GLU A 239 -14.90 13.02 0.82
CA GLU A 239 -14.79 13.50 2.22
C GLU A 239 -13.62 14.48 2.43
N LEU A 240 -12.68 14.55 1.49
CA LEU A 240 -11.49 15.41 1.52
C LEU A 240 -11.53 16.50 0.44
N ASP A 241 -12.71 16.81 -0.09
CA ASP A 241 -12.94 17.80 -1.16
C ASP A 241 -12.16 17.52 -2.46
N ILE A 242 -11.85 16.24 -2.73
CA ILE A 242 -11.19 15.80 -3.96
C ILE A 242 -12.24 15.44 -5.00
N ASN A 243 -12.10 15.97 -6.22
CA ASN A 243 -13.00 15.63 -7.32
C ASN A 243 -12.67 14.23 -7.87
N VAL A 244 -13.70 13.40 -8.01
CA VAL A 244 -13.60 12.04 -8.57
C VAL A 244 -14.63 11.89 -9.70
N GLU A 245 -14.14 11.68 -10.92
CA GLU A 245 -14.96 11.46 -12.10
C GLU A 245 -14.95 9.99 -12.50
N ILE A 246 -16.13 9.41 -12.71
CA ILE A 246 -16.27 8.03 -13.18
C ILE A 246 -16.73 8.05 -14.64
N LYS A 247 -15.84 7.64 -15.53
CA LYS A 247 -16.08 7.59 -16.97
C LYS A 247 -16.40 6.16 -17.39
N THR A 248 -17.41 6.01 -18.25
CA THR A 248 -17.89 4.70 -18.71
C THR A 248 -17.20 4.27 -19.99
N GLN A 249 -17.45 3.03 -20.41
CA GLN A 249 -16.94 2.50 -21.68
C GLN A 249 -17.28 3.39 -22.90
N GLY A 250 -18.45 4.04 -22.93
CA GLY A 250 -18.82 4.94 -24.02
C GLY A 250 -17.91 6.17 -24.11
N TRP A 251 -17.52 6.73 -22.96
CA TRP A 251 -16.53 7.82 -22.90
C TRP A 251 -15.17 7.34 -23.40
N ALA A 252 -14.70 6.18 -22.94
CA ALA A 252 -13.43 5.61 -23.40
C ALA A 252 -13.43 5.36 -24.91
N ALA A 253 -14.56 4.93 -25.49
CA ALA A 253 -14.71 4.74 -26.93
C ALA A 253 -14.63 6.05 -27.70
N SER A 254 -15.24 7.13 -27.20
CA SER A 254 -15.12 8.48 -27.79
C SER A 254 -13.71 9.07 -27.71
N HIS A 255 -12.84 8.52 -26.85
CA HIS A 255 -11.43 8.90 -26.71
C HIS A 255 -10.50 7.87 -27.37
N GLU A 256 -11.04 6.97 -28.21
CA GLU A 256 -10.28 5.99 -28.99
C GLU A 256 -9.37 5.07 -28.14
N MET A 257 -9.77 4.80 -26.89
CA MET A 257 -9.02 3.94 -25.96
C MET A 257 -9.22 2.45 -26.26
N GLY A 258 -8.86 2.02 -27.46
CA GLY A 258 -9.14 0.67 -27.96
C GLY A 258 -8.43 -0.43 -27.16
N GLY A 259 -7.26 -0.14 -26.58
CA GLY A 259 -6.54 -1.06 -25.71
C GLY A 259 -7.33 -1.35 -24.42
N PHE A 260 -7.74 -0.31 -23.70
CA PHE A 260 -8.56 -0.43 -22.49
C PHE A 260 -9.89 -1.13 -22.78
N ILE A 261 -10.59 -0.74 -23.85
CA ILE A 261 -11.90 -1.32 -24.21
C ILE A 261 -11.76 -2.81 -24.57
N ALA A 262 -10.70 -3.18 -25.30
CA ALA A 262 -10.49 -4.56 -25.71
C ALA A 262 -10.34 -5.52 -24.53
N ILE A 263 -9.68 -5.08 -23.46
CA ILE A 263 -9.57 -5.85 -22.21
C ILE A 263 -10.87 -5.76 -21.41
N GLY A 264 -11.40 -4.56 -21.21
CA GLY A 264 -12.53 -4.30 -20.35
C GLY A 264 -13.84 -4.97 -20.77
N LYS A 265 -14.05 -5.17 -22.08
CA LYS A 265 -15.23 -5.87 -22.61
C LYS A 265 -15.24 -7.39 -22.35
N SER A 266 -14.18 -7.94 -21.77
CA SER A 266 -14.03 -9.38 -21.53
C SER A 266 -14.87 -9.91 -20.36
N SER A 267 -15.28 -9.03 -19.44
CA SER A 267 -16.15 -9.37 -18.30
C SER A 267 -17.56 -8.81 -18.47
N MET A 268 -18.49 -9.37 -17.69
CA MET A 268 -19.83 -8.81 -17.48
C MET A 268 -19.81 -7.59 -16.54
N GLN A 269 -18.74 -7.42 -15.76
CA GLN A 269 -18.52 -6.20 -15.00
C GLN A 269 -18.06 -5.09 -15.95
N PRO A 270 -18.80 -3.98 -16.07
CA PRO A 270 -18.45 -2.94 -17.02
C PRO A 270 -17.11 -2.29 -16.64
N PRO A 271 -16.24 -2.01 -17.62
CA PRO A 271 -15.00 -1.28 -17.35
C PRO A 271 -15.33 0.18 -17.01
N LEU A 272 -14.60 0.73 -16.04
CA LEU A 272 -14.73 2.10 -15.58
C LEU A 272 -13.37 2.78 -15.64
N TYR A 273 -13.34 4.02 -16.08
CA TYR A 273 -12.15 4.84 -16.10
C TYR A 273 -12.31 5.93 -15.05
N VAL A 274 -11.61 5.81 -13.93
CA VAL A 274 -11.74 6.74 -12.81
C VAL A 274 -10.64 7.78 -12.88
N GLU A 275 -11.03 9.05 -12.83
CA GLU A 275 -10.11 10.19 -12.75
C GLU A 275 -10.27 10.90 -11.41
N ILE A 276 -9.15 11.20 -10.77
CA ILE A 276 -9.05 11.84 -9.46
C ILE A 276 -8.30 13.16 -9.64
N SER A 277 -8.81 14.24 -9.05
CA SER A 277 -8.20 15.57 -9.15
C SER A 277 -8.04 16.18 -7.77
N TYR A 278 -6.79 16.23 -7.30
CA TYR A 278 -6.41 16.93 -6.08
C TYR A 278 -5.63 18.19 -6.42
N PHE A 279 -6.07 19.33 -5.89
CA PHE A 279 -5.47 20.64 -6.11
C PHE A 279 -4.89 21.15 -4.79
N GLY A 280 -3.63 20.81 -4.52
CA GLY A 280 -2.91 21.28 -3.33
C GLY A 280 -2.05 22.51 -3.59
N ALA A 281 -1.74 22.82 -4.85
CA ALA A 281 -0.95 23.97 -5.27
C ALA A 281 -1.81 24.96 -6.07
N ASP A 282 -1.21 26.07 -6.53
CA ASP A 282 -1.86 27.03 -7.42
C ASP A 282 -2.42 26.32 -8.67
N GLU A 283 -3.57 26.78 -9.19
CA GLU A 283 -4.24 26.16 -10.34
C GLU A 283 -3.35 26.12 -11.60
N CYS A 284 -2.44 27.09 -11.74
CA CYS A 284 -1.49 27.17 -12.85
C CYS A 284 -0.31 26.20 -12.72
N THR A 285 -0.07 25.63 -11.53
CA THR A 285 1.01 24.67 -11.31
C THR A 285 0.68 23.36 -12.01
N ARG A 286 1.54 22.97 -12.95
CA ARG A 286 1.39 21.72 -13.70
C ARG A 286 1.31 20.55 -12.71
N PRO A 287 0.39 19.59 -12.90
CA PRO A 287 0.22 18.48 -11.97
C PRO A 287 1.28 17.40 -12.17
N ILE A 288 1.44 16.54 -11.17
CA ILE A 288 1.95 15.19 -11.39
C ILE A 288 0.78 14.28 -11.80
N VAL A 289 1.02 13.36 -12.73
CA VAL A 289 0.02 12.36 -13.10
C VAL A 289 0.42 11.01 -12.53
N LEU A 290 -0.47 10.42 -11.74
CA LEU A 290 -0.32 9.10 -11.14
C LEU A 290 -1.28 8.12 -11.83
N ILE A 291 -0.76 7.08 -12.48
CA ILE A 291 -1.59 6.10 -13.20
C ILE A 291 -1.49 4.75 -12.50
N GLY A 292 -2.62 4.15 -12.14
CA GLY A 292 -2.65 2.89 -11.41
C GLY A 292 -3.36 1.79 -12.18
N LYS A 293 -2.69 0.69 -12.51
CA LYS A 293 -3.33 -0.49 -13.11
C LYS A 293 -4.45 -0.99 -12.18
N GLY A 294 -5.67 -1.10 -12.71
CA GLY A 294 -6.87 -1.42 -11.94
C GLY A 294 -7.59 -2.69 -12.35
N VAL A 295 -6.86 -3.78 -12.65
CA VAL A 295 -7.51 -5.05 -13.00
C VAL A 295 -7.99 -5.75 -11.73
N THR A 296 -9.28 -5.68 -11.41
CA THR A 296 -9.83 -6.18 -10.15
C THR A 296 -9.82 -7.70 -10.04
N PHE A 297 -9.81 -8.39 -11.18
CA PHE A 297 -9.47 -9.80 -11.25
C PHE A 297 -8.91 -10.15 -12.63
N ASN A 298 -7.84 -10.94 -12.65
CA ASN A 298 -7.16 -11.34 -13.88
C ASN A 298 -7.03 -12.86 -13.97
N SER A 299 -7.89 -13.49 -14.77
CA SER A 299 -7.77 -14.93 -15.05
C SER A 299 -6.71 -15.26 -16.10
N GLY A 300 -6.25 -14.26 -16.85
CA GLY A 300 -5.50 -14.41 -18.10
C GLY A 300 -6.38 -14.58 -19.35
N SER A 301 -7.71 -14.71 -19.18
CA SER A 301 -8.67 -14.90 -20.27
C SER A 301 -8.33 -16.14 -21.11
N LEU A 302 -8.16 -16.01 -22.43
CA LEU A 302 -7.76 -17.08 -23.36
C LEU A 302 -6.29 -17.48 -23.21
N ASP A 303 -5.51 -16.72 -22.43
CA ASP A 303 -4.14 -17.03 -22.01
C ASP A 303 -4.12 -17.30 -20.49
N PRO A 304 -4.72 -18.43 -20.03
CA PRO A 304 -5.09 -18.61 -18.64
C PRO A 304 -3.88 -18.72 -17.72
N LYS A 305 -3.95 -18.03 -16.58
CA LYS A 305 -2.92 -18.12 -15.54
C LYS A 305 -2.96 -19.48 -14.84
N PRO A 306 -1.81 -19.99 -14.35
CA PRO A 306 -1.77 -21.23 -13.57
C PRO A 306 -2.67 -21.17 -12.33
N LYS A 307 -3.33 -22.28 -11.98
CA LYS A 307 -4.25 -22.37 -10.83
C LYS A 307 -3.64 -21.84 -9.51
N LYS A 308 -2.35 -22.11 -9.30
CA LYS A 308 -1.62 -21.67 -8.09
C LYS A 308 -1.47 -20.15 -7.98
N ASP A 309 -1.55 -19.44 -9.10
CA ASP A 309 -1.38 -17.99 -9.18
C ASP A 309 -2.72 -17.25 -9.10
N LEU A 310 -3.81 -17.86 -9.60
CA LEU A 310 -5.15 -17.24 -9.64
C LEU A 310 -5.63 -16.70 -8.30
N LYS A 311 -5.29 -17.36 -7.18
CA LYS A 311 -5.65 -16.89 -5.82
C LYS A 311 -5.08 -15.51 -5.47
N TYR A 312 -4.00 -15.09 -6.11
CA TYR A 312 -3.37 -13.79 -5.88
C TYR A 312 -3.86 -12.72 -6.86
N MET A 313 -4.60 -13.09 -7.91
CA MET A 313 -5.02 -12.16 -8.97
C MET A 313 -6.15 -11.22 -8.55
N LYS A 314 -6.68 -11.36 -7.33
CA LYS A 314 -7.47 -10.32 -6.67
C LYS A 314 -6.66 -9.04 -6.40
N GLY A 315 -5.34 -9.16 -6.30
CA GLY A 315 -4.41 -8.03 -6.09
C GLY A 315 -3.89 -7.42 -7.38
N ASP A 316 -4.42 -7.79 -8.56
CA ASP A 316 -3.93 -7.29 -9.86
C ASP A 316 -4.35 -5.83 -10.15
N MET A 317 -5.01 -5.22 -9.17
CA MET A 317 -5.38 -3.80 -9.06
C MET A 317 -4.49 -3.05 -8.05
N ALA A 318 -3.34 -3.62 -7.66
CA ALA A 318 -2.45 -3.04 -6.67
C ALA A 318 -2.00 -1.62 -7.04
N GLY A 319 -1.73 -1.37 -8.32
CA GLY A 319 -1.37 -0.04 -8.82
C GLY A 319 -2.45 1.00 -8.55
N ALA A 320 -3.71 0.70 -8.89
CA ALA A 320 -4.84 1.58 -8.60
C ALA A 320 -5.04 1.80 -7.10
N ALA A 321 -4.85 0.75 -6.28
CA ALA A 321 -4.93 0.86 -4.83
C ALA A 321 -3.85 1.79 -4.25
N CYS A 322 -2.62 1.69 -4.75
CA CYS A 322 -1.52 2.57 -4.35
C CYS A 322 -1.83 4.02 -4.74
N VAL A 323 -2.20 4.29 -5.99
CA VAL A 323 -2.51 5.67 -6.45
C VAL A 323 -3.64 6.30 -5.64
N LEU A 324 -4.70 5.55 -5.36
CA LEU A 324 -5.80 6.00 -4.50
C LEU A 324 -5.29 6.35 -3.08
N ALA A 325 -4.49 5.47 -2.48
CA ALA A 325 -3.94 5.69 -1.14
C ALA A 325 -2.95 6.87 -1.08
N ILE A 326 -2.07 7.01 -2.07
CA ILE A 326 -1.10 8.11 -2.20
C ILE A 326 -1.83 9.45 -2.32
N THR A 327 -2.85 9.52 -3.17
CA THR A 327 -3.62 10.75 -3.37
C THR A 327 -4.37 11.15 -2.09
N ARG A 328 -4.97 10.17 -1.39
CA ARG A 328 -5.59 10.40 -0.09
C ARG A 328 -4.57 10.90 0.96
N ALA A 329 -3.38 10.31 1.00
CA ALA A 329 -2.32 10.72 1.92
C ALA A 329 -1.86 12.15 1.65
N ALA A 330 -1.65 12.50 0.38
CA ALA A 330 -1.26 13.85 -0.04
C ALA A 330 -2.27 14.91 0.41
N ALA A 331 -3.57 14.62 0.29
CA ALA A 331 -4.63 15.53 0.73
C ALA A 331 -4.71 15.65 2.26
N ILE A 332 -4.58 14.55 3.02
CA ILE A 332 -4.57 14.61 4.49
C ILE A 332 -3.36 15.39 5.01
N LEU A 333 -2.19 15.21 4.38
CA LEU A 333 -0.98 15.99 4.67
C LEU A 333 -1.04 17.43 4.13
N LYS A 334 -2.06 17.76 3.32
CA LYS A 334 -2.19 19.04 2.62
C LYS A 334 -0.92 19.40 1.85
N LEU A 335 -0.35 18.42 1.15
CA LEU A 335 0.86 18.64 0.37
C LEU A 335 0.57 19.67 -0.72
N PRO A 336 1.44 20.69 -0.90
CA PRO A 336 1.25 21.74 -1.89
C PRO A 336 1.61 21.26 -3.31
N VAL A 337 0.85 20.30 -3.83
CA VAL A 337 1.05 19.69 -5.15
C VAL A 337 -0.29 19.44 -5.83
N ASN A 338 -0.35 19.61 -7.15
CA ASN A 338 -1.50 19.20 -7.95
C ASN A 338 -1.31 17.75 -8.43
N ILE A 339 -2.30 16.87 -8.18
CA ILE A 339 -2.25 15.45 -8.56
C ILE A 339 -3.45 15.12 -9.46
N ARG A 340 -3.17 14.46 -10.58
CA ARG A 340 -4.16 13.76 -11.40
C ARG A 340 -3.98 12.26 -11.26
N GLY A 341 -4.90 11.60 -10.58
CA GLY A 341 -4.93 10.14 -10.46
C GLY A 341 -5.77 9.54 -11.58
N ILE A 342 -5.23 8.53 -12.29
CA ILE A 342 -5.91 7.85 -13.39
C ILE A 342 -5.96 6.35 -13.10
N LEU A 343 -7.16 5.81 -12.95
CA LEU A 343 -7.39 4.40 -12.61
C LEU A 343 -8.26 3.73 -13.68
N PRO A 344 -7.68 3.09 -14.71
CA PRO A 344 -8.42 2.23 -15.61
C PRO A 344 -8.81 0.93 -14.88
N LEU A 345 -10.09 0.77 -14.55
CA LEU A 345 -10.64 -0.35 -13.79
C LEU A 345 -11.39 -1.33 -14.70
N CYS A 346 -11.04 -2.62 -14.64
CA CYS A 346 -11.79 -3.68 -15.32
C CYS A 346 -11.50 -5.06 -14.72
N GLU A 347 -12.14 -6.09 -15.26
CA GLU A 347 -11.73 -7.49 -15.06
C GLU A 347 -11.22 -8.06 -16.38
N LEU A 348 -10.32 -9.04 -16.30
CA LEU A 348 -9.95 -9.89 -17.44
C LEU A 348 -10.47 -11.31 -17.20
N MET A 349 -11.52 -11.67 -17.94
CA MET A 349 -12.23 -12.95 -17.83
C MET A 349 -12.26 -13.69 -19.18
N PRO A 350 -12.37 -15.03 -19.18
CA PRO A 350 -12.58 -15.78 -20.42
C PRO A 350 -14.05 -15.73 -20.83
N GLY A 351 -14.33 -15.46 -22.11
CA GLY A 351 -15.67 -15.39 -22.66
C GLY A 351 -15.68 -15.05 -24.15
N GLY A 352 -16.87 -15.02 -24.77
CA GLY A 352 -16.99 -14.77 -26.22
C GLY A 352 -16.57 -13.36 -26.68
N ARG A 353 -16.38 -12.42 -25.73
CA ARG A 353 -15.92 -11.04 -25.99
C ARG A 353 -14.46 -10.82 -25.61
N SER A 354 -13.78 -11.85 -25.12
CA SER A 354 -12.40 -11.77 -24.69
C SER A 354 -11.45 -11.41 -25.83
N PRO A 355 -10.35 -10.70 -25.53
CA PRO A 355 -9.27 -10.54 -26.50
C PRO A 355 -8.67 -11.89 -26.86
N LYS A 356 -8.46 -12.12 -28.15
CA LYS A 356 -7.87 -13.33 -28.72
C LYS A 356 -6.39 -13.11 -29.03
N PHE A 357 -5.65 -14.21 -29.10
CA PHE A 357 -4.32 -14.20 -29.71
C PHE A 357 -4.44 -13.70 -31.15
N GLY A 358 -3.60 -12.75 -31.54
CA GLY A 358 -3.62 -12.20 -32.89
C GLY A 358 -4.55 -11.01 -33.10
N ASP A 359 -5.40 -10.66 -32.13
CA ASP A 359 -6.25 -9.47 -32.26
C ASP A 359 -5.38 -8.22 -32.40
N VAL A 360 -5.76 -7.31 -33.29
CA VAL A 360 -5.14 -5.99 -33.44
C VAL A 360 -6.11 -4.93 -32.95
N VAL A 361 -5.62 -4.02 -32.11
CA VAL A 361 -6.41 -2.91 -31.55
C VAL A 361 -5.67 -1.60 -31.78
N SER A 362 -6.40 -0.50 -31.94
CA SER A 362 -5.80 0.84 -32.03
C SER A 362 -5.85 1.52 -30.67
N SER A 363 -4.73 2.11 -30.25
CA SER A 363 -4.65 2.95 -29.04
C SER A 363 -5.10 4.39 -29.33
N ALA A 364 -5.33 5.17 -28.27
CA ALA A 364 -5.74 6.57 -28.34
C ALA A 364 -4.76 7.52 -29.07
N ASN A 365 -3.54 7.07 -29.41
CA ASN A 365 -2.60 7.82 -30.26
C ASN A 365 -2.56 7.31 -31.71
N GLY A 366 -3.47 6.43 -32.10
CA GLY A 366 -3.56 5.82 -33.43
C GLY A 366 -2.63 4.62 -33.66
N LYS A 367 -1.67 4.34 -32.75
CA LYS A 367 -0.80 3.16 -32.89
C LYS A 367 -1.60 1.87 -32.80
N THR A 368 -1.33 0.96 -33.73
CA THR A 368 -1.90 -0.39 -33.73
C THR A 368 -1.08 -1.33 -32.86
N ILE A 369 -1.77 -2.12 -32.03
CA ILE A 369 -1.20 -3.06 -31.07
C ILE A 369 -1.66 -4.46 -31.43
N HIS A 370 -0.72 -5.33 -31.76
CA HIS A 370 -0.95 -6.77 -31.88
C HIS A 370 -0.97 -7.40 -30.48
N ILE A 371 -2.12 -7.96 -30.10
CA ILE A 371 -2.30 -8.72 -28.86
C ILE A 371 -1.70 -10.11 -29.07
N ARG A 372 -0.40 -10.22 -28.83
CA ARG A 372 0.33 -11.49 -28.85
C ARG A 372 -0.06 -12.36 -27.67
N LEU A 373 -0.10 -11.80 -26.46
CA LEU A 373 -0.49 -12.52 -25.24
C LEU A 373 -1.61 -11.77 -24.49
N PRO A 374 -2.86 -12.25 -24.49
CA PRO A 374 -3.96 -11.64 -23.74
C PRO A 374 -3.71 -11.47 -22.24
N SER A 375 -2.90 -12.32 -21.59
CA SER A 375 -2.58 -12.22 -20.16
C SER A 375 -1.60 -11.09 -19.80
N ARG A 376 -1.14 -10.35 -20.81
CA ARG A 376 -0.34 -9.13 -20.68
C ARG A 376 -1.23 -7.92 -20.93
N GLU A 377 -2.32 -7.83 -20.17
CA GLU A 377 -3.39 -6.85 -20.39
C GLU A 377 -3.10 -5.49 -19.80
N GLY A 378 -2.48 -5.43 -18.61
CA GLY A 378 -2.28 -4.20 -17.86
C GLY A 378 -1.56 -3.12 -18.68
N ARG A 379 -0.64 -3.53 -19.57
CA ARG A 379 0.08 -2.60 -20.43
C ARG A 379 -0.83 -1.90 -21.46
N LEU A 380 -1.91 -2.54 -21.92
CA LEU A 380 -2.88 -1.90 -22.82
C LEU A 380 -3.72 -0.84 -22.09
N LEU A 381 -4.10 -1.11 -20.83
CA LEU A 381 -4.82 -0.15 -19.99
C LEU A 381 -3.98 1.10 -19.72
N ILE A 382 -2.71 0.88 -19.35
CA ILE A 382 -1.78 1.96 -19.04
C ILE A 382 -1.37 2.72 -20.30
N ALA A 383 -1.20 2.06 -21.45
CA ALA A 383 -0.88 2.72 -22.72
C ALA A 383 -1.90 3.82 -23.08
N ASP A 384 -3.19 3.51 -23.10
CA ASP A 384 -4.22 4.52 -23.39
C ASP A 384 -4.25 5.62 -22.32
N SER A 385 -3.94 5.27 -21.07
CA SER A 385 -3.87 6.24 -19.97
C SER A 385 -2.65 7.17 -20.07
N LEU A 386 -1.49 6.67 -20.52
CA LEU A 386 -0.29 7.46 -20.79
C LEU A 386 -0.52 8.45 -21.92
N VAL A 387 -1.23 8.04 -22.97
CA VAL A 387 -1.62 8.94 -24.05
C VAL A 387 -2.56 10.03 -23.52
N TYR A 388 -3.57 9.65 -22.74
CA TYR A 388 -4.54 10.59 -22.18
C TYR A 388 -3.89 11.59 -21.19
N ALA A 389 -2.87 11.17 -20.45
CA ALA A 389 -2.14 12.01 -19.50
C ALA A 389 -1.54 13.29 -20.12
N ARG A 390 -1.25 13.29 -21.43
CA ARG A 390 -0.71 14.46 -22.14
C ARG A 390 -1.63 15.69 -22.03
N ASN A 391 -2.93 15.48 -21.86
CA ASN A 391 -3.93 16.54 -21.78
C ASN A 391 -3.72 17.44 -20.55
N TYR A 392 -2.97 16.96 -19.54
CA TYR A 392 -2.69 17.69 -18.31
C TYR A 392 -1.34 18.41 -18.29
N TRP A 393 -0.53 18.28 -19.34
CA TRP A 393 0.80 18.89 -19.42
C TRP A 393 1.64 18.59 -18.15
N PRO A 394 1.82 17.30 -17.79
CA PRO A 394 2.34 16.94 -16.47
C PRO A 394 3.78 17.41 -16.25
N GLN A 395 4.14 17.65 -14.99
CA GLN A 395 5.55 17.81 -14.60
C GLN A 395 6.32 16.50 -14.72
N PHE A 396 5.67 15.40 -14.38
CA PHE A 396 6.07 14.04 -14.68
C PHE A 396 4.87 13.09 -14.57
N ILE A 397 5.04 11.89 -15.12
CA ILE A 397 4.07 10.79 -15.01
C ILE A 397 4.71 9.66 -14.21
N LEU A 398 4.02 9.14 -13.21
CA LEU A 398 4.38 7.90 -12.52
C LEU A 398 3.23 6.90 -12.72
N ASP A 399 3.50 5.78 -13.39
CA ASP A 399 2.55 4.67 -13.45
C ASP A 399 3.00 3.49 -12.58
N ILE A 400 2.03 2.84 -11.96
CA ILE A 400 2.22 1.74 -11.02
C ILE A 400 1.31 0.58 -11.45
N GLY A 401 1.87 -0.62 -11.56
CA GLY A 401 1.07 -1.79 -11.90
C GLY A 401 1.74 -3.12 -11.61
N THR A 402 0.94 -4.14 -11.36
CA THR A 402 1.38 -5.54 -11.30
C THR A 402 1.50 -6.07 -12.74
N MET A 403 2.67 -5.95 -13.36
CA MET A 403 2.78 -6.17 -14.82
C MET A 403 3.41 -7.51 -15.16
N SER A 404 4.61 -7.81 -14.65
CA SER A 404 5.40 -8.94 -15.14
C SER A 404 5.81 -9.91 -14.04
N LYS A 405 5.29 -11.13 -14.16
CA LYS A 405 5.60 -12.25 -13.24
C LYS A 405 7.08 -12.61 -13.18
N GLU A 406 7.83 -12.34 -14.25
CA GLU A 406 9.28 -12.54 -14.32
C GLU A 406 10.02 -11.94 -13.12
N LEU A 407 9.53 -10.82 -12.59
CA LEU A 407 10.17 -10.13 -11.46
C LEU A 407 10.27 -10.96 -10.18
N ILE A 408 9.40 -11.96 -10.00
CA ILE A 408 9.50 -12.90 -8.87
C ILE A 408 10.81 -13.68 -8.94
N TYR A 409 11.27 -14.01 -10.14
CA TYR A 409 12.48 -14.79 -10.37
C TYR A 409 13.74 -13.91 -10.42
N THR A 410 13.61 -12.61 -10.68
CA THR A 410 14.75 -11.69 -10.75
C THR A 410 15.03 -10.97 -9.43
N LEU A 411 14.00 -10.37 -8.81
CA LEU A 411 14.15 -9.52 -7.62
C LEU A 411 13.50 -10.11 -6.36
N GLY A 412 12.74 -11.20 -6.49
CA GLY A 412 12.00 -11.78 -5.36
C GLY A 412 11.09 -10.75 -4.69
N GLY A 413 10.99 -10.75 -3.36
CA GLY A 413 10.24 -9.73 -2.61
C GLY A 413 11.05 -8.50 -2.21
N ALA A 414 12.32 -8.39 -2.62
CA ALA A 414 13.26 -7.43 -2.04
C ALA A 414 12.95 -5.98 -2.43
N ALA A 415 12.79 -5.72 -3.73
CA ALA A 415 12.61 -4.38 -4.28
C ALA A 415 11.58 -4.36 -5.42
N CYS A 416 10.86 -3.25 -5.57
CA CYS A 416 10.00 -2.99 -6.71
C CYS A 416 10.84 -2.60 -7.94
N ALA A 417 10.53 -3.13 -9.11
CA ALA A 417 11.22 -2.77 -10.34
C ALA A 417 10.83 -1.36 -10.79
N CYS A 418 11.83 -0.53 -11.08
CA CYS A 418 11.67 0.84 -11.55
C CYS A 418 12.30 1.01 -12.94
N TYR A 419 11.51 1.46 -13.90
CA TYR A 419 11.96 1.87 -15.23
C TYR A 419 11.70 3.36 -15.41
N THR A 420 12.64 4.07 -16.04
CA THR A 420 12.50 5.53 -16.20
C THR A 420 13.36 6.07 -17.33
N ASN A 421 12.89 7.17 -17.93
CA ASN A 421 13.64 7.99 -18.87
C ASN A 421 14.34 9.19 -18.19
N SER A 422 14.30 9.30 -16.86
CA SER A 422 14.74 10.48 -16.11
C SER A 422 15.61 10.09 -14.91
N GLU A 423 16.91 10.40 -15.00
CA GLU A 423 17.87 10.15 -13.93
C GLU A 423 17.50 10.85 -12.63
N GLU A 424 17.06 12.11 -12.71
CA GLU A 424 16.66 12.90 -11.56
C GLU A 424 15.51 12.21 -10.79
N LEU A 425 14.50 11.75 -11.50
CA LEU A 425 13.34 11.09 -10.88
C LEU A 425 13.74 9.74 -10.27
N PHE A 426 14.64 9.00 -10.91
CA PHE A 426 15.19 7.78 -10.33
C PHE A 426 15.87 8.06 -8.99
N ASN A 427 16.73 9.07 -8.92
CA ASN A 427 17.48 9.39 -7.70
C ASN A 427 16.55 9.76 -6.54
N TYR A 428 15.48 10.53 -6.81
CA TYR A 428 14.45 10.81 -5.80
C TYR A 428 13.71 9.55 -5.35
N ALA A 429 13.35 8.69 -6.30
CA ALA A 429 12.66 7.45 -5.99
C ALA A 429 13.56 6.49 -5.18
N GLU A 430 14.84 6.39 -5.52
CA GLU A 430 15.83 5.57 -4.82
C GLU A 430 16.03 6.09 -3.39
N ALA A 431 16.31 7.38 -3.22
CA ALA A 431 16.48 8.01 -1.91
C ALA A 431 15.23 7.85 -1.02
N ALA A 432 14.03 8.07 -1.57
CA ALA A 432 12.78 7.83 -0.85
C ALA A 432 12.59 6.36 -0.46
N SER A 433 12.97 5.44 -1.35
CA SER A 433 12.87 4.00 -1.09
C SER A 433 13.83 3.55 0.01
N SER A 434 15.05 4.11 0.05
CA SER A 434 16.03 3.83 1.10
C SER A 434 15.58 4.33 2.46
N GLN A 435 14.95 5.52 2.50
CA GLN A 435 14.45 6.07 3.76
C GLN A 435 13.24 5.30 4.29
N THR A 436 12.36 4.83 3.40
CA THR A 436 11.13 4.11 3.79
C THR A 436 11.37 2.61 4.00
N GLY A 437 12.48 2.06 3.52
CA GLY A 437 12.75 0.62 3.48
C GLY A 437 11.93 -0.14 2.43
N ASP A 438 11.03 0.54 1.72
CA ASP A 438 10.25 -0.04 0.62
C ASP A 438 11.01 0.15 -0.70
N ARG A 439 12.11 -0.60 -0.81
CA ARG A 439 13.14 -0.46 -1.84
C ARG A 439 12.58 -0.52 -3.26
N ILE A 440 13.18 0.29 -4.13
CA ILE A 440 13.06 0.15 -5.58
C ILE A 440 14.41 -0.28 -6.18
N TRP A 441 14.38 -0.83 -7.38
CA TRP A 441 15.58 -1.21 -8.11
C TRP A 441 15.49 -0.79 -9.58
N ARG A 442 16.55 -0.20 -10.11
CA ARG A 442 16.56 0.25 -11.50
C ARG A 442 16.64 -0.92 -12.46
N MET A 443 15.75 -0.91 -13.45
CA MET A 443 15.71 -1.88 -14.52
C MET A 443 16.02 -1.22 -15.88
N PRO A 444 16.56 -1.97 -16.85
CA PRO A 444 17.02 -1.40 -18.11
C PRO A 444 15.87 -0.98 -19.04
N LEU A 445 15.94 0.24 -19.59
CA LEU A 445 15.00 0.78 -20.58
C LEU A 445 15.67 0.95 -21.96
N TRP A 446 16.22 -0.14 -22.48
CA TRP A 446 17.07 -0.14 -23.67
C TRP A 446 16.30 -0.34 -24.98
N LYS A 447 16.87 0.17 -26.08
CA LYS A 447 16.36 -0.02 -27.45
C LYS A 447 16.23 -1.50 -27.83
N PHE A 448 17.09 -2.38 -27.28
CA PHE A 448 17.02 -3.82 -27.49
C PHE A 448 15.61 -4.41 -27.22
N TYR A 449 14.94 -3.98 -26.14
CA TYR A 449 13.60 -4.45 -25.80
C TYR A 449 12.51 -3.78 -26.65
N GLU A 450 12.77 -2.55 -27.10
CA GLU A 450 11.90 -1.84 -28.04
C GLU A 450 11.89 -2.52 -29.41
N ASP A 451 13.04 -2.95 -29.92
CA ASP A 451 13.13 -3.67 -31.19
C ASP A 451 12.40 -5.04 -31.10
N ARG A 452 12.43 -5.70 -29.93
CA ARG A 452 11.69 -6.96 -29.69
C ARG A 452 10.17 -6.82 -29.79
N ILE A 453 9.60 -5.75 -29.23
CA ILE A 453 8.15 -5.53 -29.29
C ILE A 453 7.70 -5.03 -30.67
N LYS A 454 8.58 -4.35 -31.42
CA LYS A 454 8.35 -3.91 -32.80
C LYS A 454 8.44 -5.04 -33.82
N ASN A 455 9.02 -6.18 -33.42
CA ASN A 455 9.06 -7.37 -34.26
C ASN A 455 7.67 -8.05 -34.34
N CYS A 456 6.77 -7.45 -35.11
CA CYS A 456 5.48 -7.99 -35.53
C CYS A 456 5.10 -7.47 -36.92
N GLU A 457 4.51 -8.33 -37.75
CA GLU A 457 4.18 -7.98 -39.15
C GLU A 457 2.79 -7.33 -39.30
N CYS A 458 1.87 -7.56 -38.36
CA CYS A 458 0.45 -7.21 -38.50
C CYS A 458 0.01 -5.92 -37.77
N ALA A 459 0.91 -5.23 -37.08
CA ALA A 459 0.65 -4.00 -36.33
C ALA A 459 1.95 -3.21 -36.11
N ASP A 460 1.85 -1.98 -35.61
CA ASP A 460 3.03 -1.13 -35.32
C ASP A 460 3.89 -1.71 -34.20
N ILE A 461 3.26 -2.28 -33.17
CA ILE A 461 3.92 -2.96 -32.06
C ILE A 461 3.10 -4.15 -31.57
N ALA A 462 3.75 -5.14 -30.98
CA ALA A 462 3.11 -6.20 -30.22
C ALA A 462 3.08 -5.87 -28.73
N ASN A 463 2.07 -6.37 -28.01
CA ASN A 463 1.97 -6.11 -26.59
C ASN A 463 3.13 -6.72 -25.79
N THR A 464 3.85 -7.72 -26.29
CA THR A 464 5.10 -8.23 -25.66
C THR A 464 6.08 -8.71 -26.74
N GLY A 465 7.29 -9.15 -26.37
CA GLY A 465 8.27 -9.77 -27.28
C GLY A 465 7.85 -11.16 -27.78
N GLN A 466 8.62 -11.77 -28.67
CA GLN A 466 8.37 -13.16 -29.12
C GLN A 466 9.01 -14.19 -28.19
N ASP A 467 10.14 -13.81 -27.58
CA ASP A 467 10.89 -14.65 -26.65
C ASP A 467 10.12 -14.80 -25.32
N GLU A 468 10.30 -15.95 -24.66
CA GLU A 468 9.72 -16.21 -23.32
C GLU A 468 10.39 -15.40 -22.19
N PHE A 469 11.53 -14.76 -22.47
CA PHE A 469 12.36 -14.05 -21.49
C PHE A 469 12.38 -12.53 -21.72
N GLY A 470 12.60 -11.77 -20.64
CA GLY A 470 12.66 -10.31 -20.67
C GLY A 470 11.28 -9.67 -20.79
N ASP A 471 10.22 -10.31 -20.29
CA ASP A 471 8.86 -9.77 -20.32
C ASP A 471 8.73 -8.47 -19.51
N SER A 472 9.42 -8.33 -18.38
CA SER A 472 9.38 -7.09 -17.60
C SER A 472 9.99 -5.89 -18.36
N PRO A 473 11.23 -5.97 -18.90
CA PRO A 473 11.75 -4.88 -19.72
C PRO A 473 11.01 -4.71 -21.06
N ASN A 474 10.46 -5.77 -21.66
CA ASN A 474 9.56 -5.65 -22.81
C ASN A 474 8.28 -4.86 -22.45
N CYS A 475 7.74 -5.05 -21.25
CA CYS A 475 6.58 -4.29 -20.76
C CYS A 475 6.91 -2.80 -20.66
N ALA A 476 8.03 -2.44 -20.03
CA ALA A 476 8.46 -1.06 -19.93
C ALA A 476 8.76 -0.44 -21.32
N ALA A 477 9.40 -1.18 -22.22
CA ALA A 477 9.65 -0.73 -23.59
C ALA A 477 8.35 -0.49 -24.37
N PHE A 478 7.32 -1.32 -24.15
CA PHE A 478 5.97 -1.12 -24.69
C PHE A 478 5.33 0.15 -24.15
N LEU A 479 5.31 0.34 -22.83
CA LEU A 479 4.72 1.54 -22.21
C LEU A 479 5.40 2.83 -22.69
N LYS A 480 6.74 2.81 -22.84
CA LYS A 480 7.52 3.93 -23.36
C LYS A 480 7.03 4.43 -24.72
N GLN A 481 6.42 3.58 -25.54
CA GLN A 481 5.87 3.97 -26.85
C GLN A 481 4.64 4.90 -26.78
N PHE A 482 4.05 5.05 -25.58
CA PHE A 482 2.83 5.81 -25.32
C PHE A 482 3.05 7.00 -24.38
N VAL A 483 4.26 7.13 -23.83
CA VAL A 483 4.65 8.25 -22.98
C VAL A 483 4.76 9.50 -23.87
N CYS A 484 4.05 10.57 -23.49
CA CYS A 484 4.20 11.89 -24.11
C CYS A 484 5.58 12.51 -23.79
N ASP A 485 5.90 13.69 -24.33
CA ASP A 485 7.15 14.39 -24.01
C ASP A 485 7.17 14.88 -22.54
N SER A 486 7.45 13.95 -21.62
CA SER A 486 7.42 14.12 -20.18
C SER A 486 8.43 13.19 -19.52
N ARG A 487 8.95 13.61 -18.36
CA ARG A 487 9.65 12.72 -17.45
C ARG A 487 8.68 11.63 -16.97
N TRP A 488 9.16 10.40 -16.88
CA TRP A 488 8.32 9.24 -16.64
C TRP A 488 9.01 8.19 -15.77
N LEU A 489 8.25 7.64 -14.81
CA LEU A 489 8.59 6.49 -13.99
C LEU A 489 7.53 5.40 -14.18
N HIS A 490 7.96 4.15 -14.31
CA HIS A 490 7.12 2.96 -14.27
C HIS A 490 7.56 2.05 -13.13
N PHE A 491 6.66 1.80 -12.20
CA PHE A 491 6.85 0.85 -11.11
C PHE A 491 6.08 -0.44 -11.40
N ASP A 492 6.82 -1.50 -11.70
CA ASP A 492 6.27 -2.85 -11.79
C ASP A 492 6.33 -3.52 -10.42
N THR A 493 5.14 -3.71 -9.84
CA THR A 493 4.98 -4.15 -8.46
C THR A 493 4.66 -5.64 -8.35
N TYR A 494 4.71 -6.41 -9.45
CA TYR A 494 4.23 -7.80 -9.46
C TYR A 494 4.89 -8.66 -8.37
N ASN A 495 6.20 -8.52 -8.20
CA ASN A 495 6.99 -9.30 -7.27
C ASN A 495 6.82 -8.87 -5.80
N VAL A 496 6.52 -7.59 -5.57
CA VAL A 496 6.32 -7.04 -4.22
C VAL A 496 4.86 -7.04 -3.77
N ALA A 497 3.89 -7.34 -4.64
CA ALA A 497 2.46 -7.24 -4.33
C ALA A 497 1.99 -8.17 -3.20
N TYR A 498 2.63 -9.33 -3.04
CA TYR A 498 2.28 -10.33 -2.02
C TYR A 498 3.53 -10.81 -1.26
N THR A 499 3.43 -10.90 0.06
CA THR A 499 4.49 -11.48 0.92
C THR A 499 4.01 -12.74 1.65
N LYS A 500 4.96 -13.64 1.92
CA LYS A 500 4.74 -14.76 2.85
C LYS A 500 4.79 -14.35 4.32
N GLY A 501 5.14 -13.09 4.61
CA GLY A 501 5.31 -12.57 5.96
C GLY A 501 6.61 -13.02 6.62
N LEU A 502 7.63 -13.29 5.79
CA LEU A 502 8.95 -13.73 6.24
C LEU A 502 10.04 -12.70 5.93
N ASP A 503 9.84 -11.90 4.87
CA ASP A 503 10.87 -10.98 4.37
C ASP A 503 10.94 -9.69 5.21
N PHE A 504 9.79 -9.20 5.71
CA PHE A 504 9.68 -7.97 6.49
C PHE A 504 8.91 -8.26 7.79
N PRO A 505 9.53 -8.20 8.97
CA PRO A 505 8.89 -8.56 10.25
C PRO A 505 7.65 -7.72 10.60
N TYR A 506 7.55 -6.50 10.06
CA TYR A 506 6.41 -5.61 10.24
C TYR A 506 5.32 -5.77 9.18
N LEU A 507 5.42 -6.75 8.26
CA LEU A 507 4.36 -7.10 7.30
C LEU A 507 3.92 -8.55 7.45
N HIS A 508 2.65 -8.74 7.82
CA HIS A 508 2.01 -10.05 7.83
C HIS A 508 1.87 -10.64 6.42
N LYS A 509 1.81 -11.97 6.37
CA LYS A 509 1.44 -12.72 5.17
C LYS A 509 0.16 -12.16 4.52
N GLY A 510 0.25 -11.85 3.24
CA GLY A 510 -0.85 -11.23 2.49
C GLY A 510 -0.34 -10.23 1.46
N MET A 511 -1.27 -9.42 0.97
CA MET A 511 -0.96 -8.28 0.11
C MET A 511 -0.20 -7.21 0.88
N THR A 512 0.73 -6.55 0.21
CA THR A 512 1.72 -5.67 0.84
C THR A 512 1.40 -4.19 0.69
N GLY A 513 0.62 -3.78 -0.31
CA GLY A 513 0.38 -2.36 -0.60
C GLY A 513 1.63 -1.58 -1.04
N ARG A 514 2.72 -2.28 -1.37
CA ARG A 514 3.99 -1.66 -1.79
C ARG A 514 3.91 -1.20 -3.26
N PRO A 515 4.56 -0.08 -3.67
CA PRO A 515 5.46 0.76 -2.90
C PRO A 515 4.84 2.09 -2.39
N THR A 516 3.67 2.04 -1.73
CA THR A 516 2.90 3.25 -1.36
C THR A 516 3.72 4.28 -0.57
N ARG A 517 4.49 3.87 0.44
CA ARG A 517 5.25 4.79 1.31
C ARG A 517 6.39 5.48 0.55
N THR A 518 7.08 4.76 -0.33
CA THR A 518 8.12 5.31 -1.20
C THR A 518 7.60 6.45 -2.06
N VAL A 519 6.42 6.30 -2.66
CA VAL A 519 5.87 7.37 -3.52
C VAL A 519 5.46 8.60 -2.70
N ILE A 520 4.85 8.41 -1.53
CA ILE A 520 4.51 9.52 -0.63
C ILE A 520 5.78 10.28 -0.23
N GLU A 521 6.84 9.55 0.16
CA GLU A 521 8.12 10.14 0.54
C GLU A 521 8.81 10.83 -0.65
N MET A 522 8.76 10.24 -1.84
CA MET A 522 9.31 10.84 -3.05
C MET A 522 8.66 12.19 -3.37
N ILE A 523 7.33 12.29 -3.27
CA ILE A 523 6.60 13.55 -3.46
C ILE A 523 7.03 14.58 -2.41
N HIS A 524 7.17 14.17 -1.15
CA HIS A 524 7.63 15.04 -0.08
C HIS A 524 9.05 15.58 -0.33
N GLN A 525 9.99 14.73 -0.74
CA GLN A 525 11.36 15.15 -1.07
C GLN A 525 11.43 16.09 -2.28
N LEU A 526 10.63 15.83 -3.31
CA LEU A 526 10.53 16.70 -4.48
C LEU A 526 10.03 18.10 -4.09
N LEU A 527 9.02 18.17 -3.21
CA LEU A 527 8.51 19.45 -2.68
C LEU A 527 9.56 20.17 -1.83
N ALA A 528 10.23 19.44 -0.92
CA ALA A 528 11.29 20.01 -0.09
C ALA A 528 12.43 20.62 -0.91
N ASN A 529 12.72 20.06 -2.09
CA ASN A 529 13.75 20.54 -3.01
C ASN A 529 13.21 21.47 -4.11
N SER A 530 11.97 21.97 -3.98
CA SER A 530 11.33 22.90 -4.94
C SER A 530 11.32 22.36 -6.38
N LYS A 531 11.07 21.06 -6.53
CA LYS A 531 10.97 20.36 -7.82
C LYS A 531 9.53 20.12 -8.29
N LEU A 532 8.55 20.54 -7.49
CA LEU A 532 7.11 20.39 -7.74
C LEU A 532 6.36 21.71 -7.56
#